data_AF-Q10315-F1
#
_entry.id   AF-Q10315-F1
#
_cell.length_a   1.000
_cell.length_b   1.000
_cell.length_c   1.000
_cell.angle_alpha   90.00
_cell.angle_beta   90.00
_cell.angle_gamma   90.00
#
_symmetry.space_group_name_H-M   'P 1'
#
loop_
_entity.id
_entity.type
_entity.pdbx_description
1 polymer ?
#
loop_
_entity_poly.entity_id
_entity_poly.type
_entity_poly.pdbx_seq_one_letter_code
_entity_poly.pdbx_strand_id
1 'polypeptide(L)'
;MGDPTNNNDSETKPNPATYWKSRFPVARIKKIMQADQDVGKVAQVTPVIMSKALELFMQSIIQESCKQTRLHQAKRVTVSHLKHAVQSVEQFDFLQDIVEKVPDAPPIKAERKTKRPRARRAANEGEHNESVPAKKVKKNTVKEEEIEKDDESATTETPVKEEPTGEETEADHEEKASVDHGNFSDKTTSEASSASGDE
;
A
#
# COMPACT_ATOMS: atom_id res chain seq x y z
N MET A 1 -38.60 30.54 16.12
CA MET A 1 -37.36 31.11 16.68
C MET A 1 -36.26 30.10 16.43
N GLY A 2 -35.29 30.45 15.58
CA GLY A 2 -34.24 29.54 15.12
C GLY A 2 -33.15 29.34 16.15
N ASP A 3 -32.69 28.10 16.27
CA ASP A 3 -31.48 27.74 17.00
C ASP A 3 -30.26 28.10 16.12
N PRO A 4 -29.27 28.86 16.62
CA PRO A 4 -28.06 29.15 15.87
C PRO A 4 -27.15 27.91 15.88
N THR A 5 -26.99 27.30 14.71
CA THR A 5 -25.98 26.28 14.45
C THR A 5 -24.57 26.86 14.64
N ASN A 6 -23.92 26.47 15.73
CA ASN A 6 -22.49 26.70 15.97
C ASN A 6 -21.69 25.72 15.10
N ASN A 7 -21.35 26.17 13.88
CA ASN A 7 -20.38 25.49 13.02
C ASN A 7 -18.96 25.75 13.55
N ASN A 8 -18.46 24.79 14.31
CA ASN A 8 -17.04 24.70 14.63
C ASN A 8 -16.42 23.64 13.71
N ASP A 9 -16.43 23.91 12.39
CA ASP A 9 -15.65 23.17 11.41
C ASP A 9 -14.19 23.60 11.55
N SER A 10 -13.50 22.99 12.51
CA SER A 10 -12.05 23.08 12.62
C SER A 10 -11.43 22.34 11.44
N GLU A 11 -11.12 23.11 10.40
CA GLU A 11 -10.34 22.67 9.25
C GLU A 11 -8.99 22.15 9.73
N THR A 12 -8.90 20.82 9.82
CA THR A 12 -7.70 20.10 10.23
C THR A 12 -6.65 20.23 9.13
N LYS A 13 -5.78 21.23 9.26
CA LYS A 13 -4.60 21.39 8.41
C LYS A 13 -3.80 20.07 8.43
N PRO A 14 -3.45 19.49 7.27
CA PRO A 14 -2.62 18.28 7.25
C PRO A 14 -1.28 18.60 7.92
N ASN A 15 -0.97 17.86 8.98
CA ASN A 15 0.28 18.00 9.72
C ASN A 15 1.47 17.71 8.78
N PRO A 16 2.40 18.66 8.54
CA PRO A 16 3.56 18.45 7.69
C PRO A 16 4.50 17.34 8.21
N ALA A 17 4.28 16.84 9.43
CA ALA A 17 5.00 15.70 10.01
C ALA A 17 4.35 14.34 9.71
N THR A 18 3.39 14.22 8.79
CA THR A 18 3.10 12.90 8.20
C THR A 18 4.21 12.54 7.22
N TYR A 19 5.40 12.27 7.78
CA TYR A 19 6.41 11.38 7.23
C TYR A 19 5.68 10.29 6.45
N TRP A 20 6.13 9.97 5.24
CA TRP A 20 5.59 8.88 4.43
C TRP A 20 5.70 7.58 5.20
N LYS A 21 4.78 7.37 6.14
CA LYS A 21 4.74 6.21 7.00
C LYS A 21 4.17 5.12 6.10
N SER A 22 5.11 4.45 5.46
CA SER A 22 4.89 3.22 4.72
C SER A 22 3.99 2.32 5.56
N ARG A 23 2.80 1.99 5.03
CA ARG A 23 1.83 1.14 5.74
C ARG A 23 2.33 -0.29 5.87
N PHE A 24 3.21 -0.70 4.97
CA PHE A 24 3.85 -2.00 4.96
C PHE A 24 5.35 -1.90 5.31
N PRO A 25 5.95 -2.91 5.96
CA PRO A 25 7.37 -2.89 6.28
C PRO A 25 8.25 -2.93 5.02
N VAL A 26 9.01 -1.86 4.77
CA VAL A 26 9.88 -1.68 3.59
C VAL A 26 10.87 -2.83 3.44
N ALA A 27 11.47 -3.29 4.54
CA ALA A 27 12.41 -4.41 4.53
C ALA A 27 11.76 -5.74 4.09
N ARG A 28 10.49 -5.98 4.46
CA ARG A 28 9.76 -7.19 4.04
C ARG A 28 9.43 -7.14 2.55
N ILE A 29 9.02 -5.98 2.05
CA ILE A 29 8.78 -5.76 0.61
C ILE A 29 10.05 -6.05 -0.18
N LYS A 30 11.19 -5.47 0.23
CA LYS A 30 12.49 -5.70 -0.43
C LYS A 30 12.85 -7.20 -0.47
N LYS A 31 12.66 -7.93 0.64
CA LYS A 31 12.90 -9.38 0.70
C LYS A 31 12.02 -10.17 -0.28
N ILE A 32 10.75 -9.80 -0.44
CA ILE A 32 9.84 -10.46 -1.39
C ILE A 32 10.24 -10.13 -2.83
N MET A 33 10.60 -8.88 -3.13
CA MET A 33 11.08 -8.48 -4.45
C MET A 33 12.32 -9.27 -4.87
N GLN A 34 13.29 -9.41 -3.96
CA GLN A 34 14.55 -10.13 -4.21
C GLN A 34 14.45 -11.65 -4.00
N ALA A 35 13.23 -12.19 -3.78
CA ALA A 35 13.01 -13.64 -3.82
C ALA A 35 12.99 -14.16 -5.28
N ASP A 36 12.73 -13.27 -6.23
CA ASP A 36 12.90 -13.52 -7.65
C ASP A 36 14.40 -13.44 -8.02
N GLN A 37 14.92 -14.49 -8.66
CA GLN A 37 16.34 -14.59 -9.03
C GLN A 37 16.75 -13.59 -10.12
N ASP A 38 15.79 -13.14 -10.93
CA ASP A 38 16.02 -12.17 -12.00
C ASP A 38 16.06 -10.73 -11.45
N VAL A 39 15.66 -10.52 -10.19
CA VAL A 39 15.70 -9.22 -9.51
C VAL A 39 17.02 -9.03 -8.79
N GLY A 40 17.88 -8.18 -9.35
CA GLY A 40 19.17 -7.81 -8.75
C GLY A 40 19.08 -6.82 -7.58
N LYS A 41 19.94 -5.79 -7.61
CA LYS A 41 19.94 -4.74 -6.58
C LYS A 41 18.70 -3.86 -6.72
N VAL A 42 18.02 -3.60 -5.59
CA VAL A 42 16.84 -2.73 -5.53
C VAL A 42 17.21 -1.38 -4.93
N ALA A 43 16.92 -0.29 -5.63
CA ALA A 43 17.13 1.07 -5.14
C ALA A 43 16.29 1.36 -3.88
N GLN A 44 16.79 2.21 -2.99
CA GLN A 44 16.15 2.45 -1.68
C GLN A 44 14.72 3.00 -1.79
N VAL A 45 14.44 3.81 -2.81
CA VAL A 45 13.12 4.42 -3.03
C VAL A 45 12.07 3.40 -3.51
N THR A 46 12.48 2.36 -4.23
CA THR A 46 11.56 1.44 -4.91
C THR A 46 10.61 0.72 -3.94
N PRO A 47 11.07 0.12 -2.82
CA PRO A 47 10.17 -0.54 -1.87
C PRO A 47 9.24 0.45 -1.14
N VAL A 48 9.63 1.72 -1.00
CA VAL A 48 8.78 2.77 -0.41
C VAL A 48 7.61 3.11 -1.35
N ILE A 49 7.89 3.28 -2.65
CA ILE A 49 6.84 3.49 -3.66
C ILE A 49 5.95 2.25 -3.77
N MET A 50 6.54 1.05 -3.77
CA MET A 50 5.78 -0.20 -3.83
C MET A 50 4.84 -0.34 -2.62
N SER A 51 5.27 0.07 -1.42
CA SER A 51 4.39 0.12 -0.25
C SER A 51 3.16 1.00 -0.48
N LYS A 52 3.34 2.16 -1.13
CA LYS A 52 2.21 3.03 -1.47
C LYS A 52 1.31 2.40 -2.52
N ALA A 53 1.88 1.76 -3.54
CA ALA A 53 1.12 1.03 -4.55
C ALA A 53 0.30 -0.11 -3.92
N LEU A 54 0.88 -0.86 -2.98
CA LEU A 54 0.18 -1.90 -2.23
C LEU A 54 -0.97 -1.34 -1.38
N GLU A 55 -0.82 -0.15 -0.79
CA GLU A 55 -1.91 0.51 -0.07
C GLU A 55 -3.09 0.80 -1.01
N LEU A 56 -2.81 1.39 -2.18
CA LEU A 56 -3.83 1.72 -3.18
C LEU A 56 -4.47 0.46 -3.77
N PHE A 57 -3.66 -0.58 -4.04
CA PHE A 57 -4.15 -1.87 -4.52
C PHE A 57 -5.08 -2.54 -3.49
N MET A 58 -4.70 -2.56 -2.22
CA MET A 58 -5.51 -3.12 -1.15
C MET A 58 -6.83 -2.36 -1.00
N GLN A 59 -6.82 -1.03 -1.12
CA GLN A 59 -8.05 -0.22 -1.17
C GLN A 59 -8.94 -0.63 -2.34
N SER A 60 -8.38 -0.75 -3.55
CA SER A 60 -9.12 -1.09 -4.76
C SER A 60 -9.80 -2.46 -4.66
N ILE A 61 -9.07 -3.50 -4.24
CA ILE A 61 -9.62 -4.86 -4.18
C ILE A 61 -10.66 -5.00 -3.06
N ILE A 62 -10.47 -4.32 -1.92
CA ILE A 62 -11.45 -4.30 -0.83
C ILE A 62 -12.72 -3.56 -1.25
N GLN A 63 -12.61 -2.42 -1.96
CA GLN A 63 -13.76 -1.66 -2.43
C GLN A 63 -14.63 -2.48 -3.38
N GLU A 64 -14.03 -3.17 -4.36
CA GLU A 64 -14.76 -4.04 -5.28
C GLU A 64 -15.37 -5.25 -4.55
N SER A 65 -14.62 -5.88 -3.63
CA SER A 65 -15.15 -6.98 -2.79
C SER A 65 -16.34 -6.54 -1.94
N CYS A 66 -16.33 -5.31 -1.43
CA CYS A 66 -17.46 -4.72 -0.71
C CYS A 66 -18.65 -4.44 -1.64
N LYS A 67 -18.41 -4.03 -2.89
CA LYS A 67 -19.47 -3.88 -3.91
C LYS A 67 -20.13 -5.22 -4.21
N GLN A 68 -19.36 -6.28 -4.43
CA GLN A 68 -19.89 -7.65 -4.58
C GLN A 68 -20.69 -8.08 -3.34
N THR A 69 -20.15 -7.84 -2.13
CA THR A 69 -20.87 -8.13 -0.87
C THR A 69 -22.25 -7.46 -0.80
N ARG A 70 -22.36 -6.19 -1.22
CA ARG A 70 -23.63 -5.46 -1.26
C ARG A 70 -24.59 -6.02 -2.31
N LEU A 71 -24.08 -6.40 -3.49
CA LEU A 71 -24.90 -7.02 -4.55
C LEU A 71 -25.53 -8.35 -4.09
N HIS A 72 -24.80 -9.14 -3.31
CA HIS A 72 -25.31 -10.38 -2.70
C HIS A 72 -26.18 -10.14 -1.44
N GLN A 73 -26.47 -8.89 -1.09
CA GLN A 73 -27.19 -8.50 0.13
C GLN A 73 -26.57 -9.08 1.42
N ALA A 74 -25.26 -9.27 1.41
CA ALA A 74 -24.50 -9.79 2.54
C ALA A 74 -24.00 -8.64 3.43
N LYS A 75 -23.80 -8.95 4.72
CA LYS A 75 -23.23 -8.00 5.71
C LYS A 75 -21.74 -8.19 5.95
N ARG A 76 -21.16 -9.28 5.46
CA ARG A 76 -19.77 -9.68 5.67
C ARG A 76 -19.12 -9.96 4.32
N VAL A 77 -17.90 -9.47 4.13
CA VAL A 77 -17.06 -9.82 2.98
C VAL A 77 -16.58 -11.25 3.17
N THR A 78 -16.76 -12.09 2.16
CA THR A 78 -16.31 -13.49 2.12
C THR A 78 -15.32 -13.67 0.99
N VAL A 79 -14.56 -14.78 1.01
CA VAL A 79 -13.60 -15.11 -0.06
C VAL A 79 -14.30 -15.25 -1.42
N SER A 80 -15.55 -15.71 -1.44
CA SER A 80 -16.35 -15.77 -2.68
C SER A 80 -16.67 -14.39 -3.26
N HIS A 81 -16.88 -13.35 -2.43
CA HIS A 81 -17.02 -11.97 -2.92
C HIS A 81 -15.70 -11.44 -3.50
N LEU A 82 -14.56 -11.83 -2.91
CA LEU A 82 -13.23 -11.50 -3.44
C LEU A 82 -13.00 -12.15 -4.81
N LYS A 83 -13.38 -13.42 -4.98
CA LYS A 83 -13.34 -14.11 -6.28
C LYS A 83 -14.15 -13.36 -7.34
N HIS A 84 -15.39 -13.00 -7.02
CA HIS A 84 -16.23 -12.22 -7.94
C HIS A 84 -15.63 -10.83 -8.24
N ALA A 85 -14.99 -10.19 -7.26
CA ALA A 85 -14.32 -8.91 -7.47
C ALA A 85 -13.16 -9.05 -8.48
N VAL A 86 -12.31 -10.06 -8.31
CA VAL A 86 -11.21 -10.38 -9.25
C VAL A 86 -11.75 -10.64 -10.66
N GLN A 87 -12.80 -11.43 -10.79
CA GLN A 87 -13.41 -11.73 -12.10
C GLN A 87 -14.09 -10.53 -12.76
N SER A 88 -14.48 -9.51 -11.98
CA SER A 88 -15.22 -8.34 -12.50
C SER A 88 -14.33 -7.20 -13.00
N VAL A 89 -13.03 -7.23 -12.67
CA VAL A 89 -12.09 -6.13 -12.96
C VAL A 89 -10.91 -6.69 -13.73
N GLU A 90 -10.74 -6.26 -14.98
CA GLU A 90 -9.69 -6.73 -15.89
C GLU A 90 -8.28 -6.55 -15.31
N GLN A 91 -8.05 -5.46 -14.57
CA GLN A 91 -6.75 -5.16 -13.95
C GLN A 91 -6.34 -6.19 -12.88
N PHE A 92 -7.27 -7.02 -12.40
CA PHE A 92 -7.01 -8.07 -11.40
C PHE A 92 -6.73 -9.43 -12.02
N ASP A 93 -6.57 -9.54 -13.33
CA ASP A 93 -6.38 -10.81 -14.05
C ASP A 93 -5.16 -11.63 -13.55
N PHE A 94 -4.12 -10.96 -13.04
CA PHE A 94 -2.96 -11.62 -12.43
C PHE A 94 -3.29 -12.45 -11.16
N LEU A 95 -4.53 -12.39 -10.67
CA LEU A 95 -5.01 -13.13 -9.51
C LEU A 95 -5.91 -14.33 -9.87
N GLN A 96 -6.24 -14.56 -11.15
CA GLN A 96 -7.21 -15.59 -11.55
C GLN A 96 -6.81 -16.98 -11.02
N ASP A 97 -5.57 -17.39 -11.25
CA ASP A 97 -5.03 -18.69 -10.83
C ASP A 97 -5.09 -18.87 -9.30
N ILE A 98 -5.03 -17.77 -8.55
CA ILE A 98 -5.10 -17.78 -7.08
C ILE A 98 -6.55 -18.00 -6.63
N VAL A 99 -7.52 -17.34 -7.28
CA VAL A 99 -8.93 -17.40 -6.89
C VAL A 99 -9.70 -18.56 -7.51
N GLU A 100 -9.15 -19.25 -8.52
CA GLU A 100 -9.78 -20.40 -9.17
C GLU A 100 -10.16 -21.50 -8.18
N LYS A 101 -9.31 -21.73 -7.17
CA LYS A 101 -9.48 -22.75 -6.12
C LYS A 101 -10.62 -22.42 -5.13
N VAL A 102 -11.15 -21.20 -5.16
CA VAL A 102 -12.21 -20.75 -4.24
C VAL A 102 -13.58 -21.18 -4.79
N PRO A 103 -14.43 -21.85 -4.00
CA PRO A 103 -15.80 -22.16 -4.40
C PRO A 103 -16.63 -20.91 -4.70
N ASP A 104 -17.47 -20.96 -5.72
CA ASP A 104 -18.35 -19.84 -6.07
C ASP A 104 -19.41 -19.57 -4.99
N ALA A 105 -19.81 -18.30 -4.85
CA ALA A 105 -20.92 -17.94 -3.98
C ALA A 105 -22.23 -18.53 -4.50
N PRO A 106 -23.22 -18.81 -3.63
CA PRO A 106 -24.57 -19.05 -4.11
C PRO A 106 -25.04 -17.86 -4.97
N PRO A 107 -25.84 -18.12 -6.02
CA PRO A 107 -26.23 -17.10 -6.97
C PRO A 107 -26.87 -15.92 -6.24
N ILE A 108 -26.58 -14.71 -6.71
CA ILE A 108 -27.18 -13.48 -6.21
C ILE A 108 -28.68 -13.70 -6.15
N LYS A 109 -29.25 -13.55 -4.94
CA LYS A 109 -30.70 -13.67 -4.76
C LYS A 109 -31.33 -12.58 -5.61
N ALA A 110 -31.84 -12.95 -6.78
CA ALA A 110 -32.54 -12.03 -7.65
C ALA A 110 -33.60 -11.31 -6.80
N GLU A 111 -33.54 -9.98 -6.79
CA GLU A 111 -34.53 -9.17 -6.11
C GLU A 111 -35.90 -9.62 -6.60
N ARG A 112 -36.65 -10.30 -5.72
CA ARG A 112 -38.06 -10.57 -5.93
C ARG A 112 -38.72 -9.19 -6.00
N LYS A 113 -38.89 -8.68 -7.22
CA LYS A 113 -39.65 -7.47 -7.50
C LYS A 113 -40.93 -7.55 -6.68
N THR A 114 -41.03 -6.61 -5.76
CA THR A 114 -42.12 -6.42 -4.84
C THR A 114 -43.45 -6.46 -5.59
N LYS A 115 -44.24 -7.48 -5.25
CA LYS A 115 -45.72 -7.52 -5.19
C LYS A 115 -46.43 -6.42 -6.00
N ARG A 116 -47.06 -6.79 -7.10
CA ARG A 116 -48.31 -6.13 -7.51
C ARG A 116 -49.42 -6.67 -6.59
N PRO A 117 -50.07 -5.87 -5.73
CA PRO A 117 -51.38 -6.25 -5.22
C PRO A 117 -52.38 -5.79 -6.28
N ARG A 118 -52.89 -6.69 -7.12
CA ARG A 118 -53.95 -6.33 -8.06
C ARG A 118 -55.06 -7.37 -8.09
N ALA A 119 -56.26 -6.81 -7.88
CA ALA A 119 -57.59 -7.35 -8.13
C ALA A 119 -58.21 -8.25 -7.05
N ARG A 120 -58.94 -7.54 -6.16
CA ARG A 120 -60.12 -7.99 -5.41
C ARG A 120 -61.04 -8.91 -6.26
N ARG A 121 -61.28 -10.13 -5.79
CA ARG A 121 -62.52 -10.93 -6.00
C ARG A 121 -62.82 -11.52 -4.61
N ALA A 122 -63.73 -10.94 -3.82
CA ALA A 122 -65.17 -11.19 -3.88
C ALA A 122 -65.48 -12.70 -3.88
N ALA A 123 -65.63 -13.28 -2.69
CA ALA A 123 -66.72 -14.19 -2.34
C ALA A 123 -66.40 -14.92 -1.02
N ASN A 124 -67.37 -14.84 -0.12
CA ASN A 124 -67.84 -15.87 0.79
C ASN A 124 -67.66 -15.62 2.30
N GLU A 125 -68.85 -15.51 2.88
CA GLU A 125 -69.24 -15.40 4.27
C GLU A 125 -68.98 -16.73 5.00
N GLY A 126 -68.80 -16.68 6.32
CA GLY A 126 -68.64 -17.88 7.14
C GLY A 126 -67.94 -17.60 8.46
N GLU A 127 -68.74 -17.29 9.48
CA GLU A 127 -68.40 -17.27 10.90
C GLU A 127 -67.70 -18.56 11.35
N HIS A 128 -66.67 -18.48 12.21
CA HIS A 128 -66.69 -18.92 13.62
C HIS A 128 -65.28 -19.02 14.23
N ASN A 129 -65.16 -18.48 15.45
CA ASN A 129 -64.32 -18.88 16.59
C ASN A 129 -62.79 -18.64 16.65
N GLU A 130 -62.44 -17.60 17.39
CA GLU A 130 -61.67 -17.60 18.65
C GLU A 130 -60.67 -18.75 18.94
N SER A 131 -59.37 -18.42 18.94
CA SER A 131 -58.43 -18.69 20.06
C SER A 131 -57.00 -18.20 19.73
N VAL A 132 -56.40 -17.53 20.72
CA VAL A 132 -55.07 -16.85 20.69
C VAL A 132 -53.99 -17.76 21.36
N PRO A 133 -52.68 -17.42 21.42
CA PRO A 133 -51.62 -18.18 20.75
C PRO A 133 -50.54 -18.74 21.72
N ALA A 134 -49.68 -19.69 21.28
CA ALA A 134 -48.53 -20.12 22.08
C ALA A 134 -47.23 -20.30 21.28
N LYS A 135 -46.27 -19.44 21.64
CA LYS A 135 -44.84 -19.41 21.31
C LYS A 135 -44.15 -20.78 21.31
N LYS A 136 -43.28 -21.04 20.33
CA LYS A 136 -42.02 -21.77 20.53
C LYS A 136 -40.88 -21.14 19.73
N VAL A 137 -40.08 -20.35 20.43
CA VAL A 137 -38.73 -19.92 20.03
C VAL A 137 -37.77 -21.04 20.46
N LYS A 138 -37.06 -21.65 19.51
CA LYS A 138 -35.91 -22.54 19.79
C LYS A 138 -34.63 -21.83 19.38
N LYS A 139 -33.86 -21.44 20.40
CA LYS A 139 -32.52 -20.85 20.35
C LYS A 139 -31.52 -22.00 20.16
N ASN A 140 -30.81 -22.03 19.04
CA ASN A 140 -29.65 -22.92 18.85
C ASN A 140 -28.38 -22.18 19.29
N THR A 141 -27.75 -22.74 20.31
CA THR A 141 -26.46 -22.36 20.90
C THR A 141 -25.33 -22.82 19.99
N VAL A 142 -24.42 -21.91 19.62
CA VAL A 142 -23.13 -22.24 19.01
C VAL A 142 -22.10 -22.29 20.13
N LYS A 143 -21.40 -23.42 20.23
CA LYS A 143 -20.22 -23.61 21.07
C LYS A 143 -19.04 -22.92 20.39
N GLU A 144 -18.40 -22.01 21.11
CA GLU A 144 -17.05 -21.54 20.80
C GLU A 144 -16.07 -22.57 21.39
N GLU A 145 -15.25 -23.17 20.54
CA GLU A 145 -14.07 -23.93 20.95
C GLU A 145 -12.87 -22.98 20.87
N GLU A 146 -12.23 -22.84 22.02
CA GLU A 146 -10.97 -22.15 22.24
C GLU A 146 -9.85 -22.90 21.52
N ILE A 147 -9.07 -22.19 20.70
CA ILE A 147 -7.77 -22.69 20.22
C ILE A 147 -6.70 -21.86 20.93
N GLU A 148 -6.24 -22.44 22.02
CA GLU A 148 -5.00 -22.15 22.71
C GLU A 148 -3.85 -22.71 21.87
N LYS A 149 -2.88 -21.86 21.47
CA LYS A 149 -1.53 -22.29 21.08
C LYS A 149 -0.52 -21.22 21.50
N ASP A 150 0.11 -21.50 22.62
CA ASP A 150 1.51 -21.17 22.88
C ASP A 150 2.37 -21.61 21.70
N ASP A 151 3.25 -20.73 21.22
CA ASP A 151 4.66 -21.12 21.03
C ASP A 151 5.57 -19.89 20.97
N GLU A 152 6.69 -20.06 21.62
CA GLU A 152 7.69 -19.13 22.10
C GLU A 152 8.88 -19.18 21.13
N SER A 153 9.36 -18.05 20.63
CA SER A 153 10.78 -17.94 20.28
C SER A 153 11.20 -16.49 20.05
N ALA A 154 11.94 -15.99 21.04
CA ALA A 154 12.71 -14.77 20.98
C ALA A 154 13.73 -14.80 19.82
N THR A 155 13.85 -13.69 19.10
CA THR A 155 15.09 -13.40 18.37
C THR A 155 15.55 -11.98 18.67
N THR A 156 16.77 -11.97 19.21
CA THR A 156 17.54 -10.90 19.79
C THR A 156 17.92 -9.86 18.73
N GLU A 157 17.60 -8.59 19.00
CA GLU A 157 18.10 -7.45 18.25
C GLU A 157 19.60 -7.28 18.52
N THR A 158 20.40 -7.34 17.46
CA THR A 158 21.79 -6.85 17.47
C THR A 158 21.87 -5.60 16.61
N PRO A 159 22.51 -4.50 17.08
CA PRO A 159 22.58 -3.27 16.33
C PRO A 159 23.66 -3.39 15.25
N VAL A 160 23.25 -3.26 13.98
CA VAL A 160 24.20 -3.14 12.87
C VAL A 160 24.75 -1.71 12.86
N LYS A 161 26.04 -1.63 13.13
CA LYS A 161 26.92 -0.46 13.01
C LYS A 161 26.85 0.10 11.58
N GLU A 162 26.46 1.35 11.46
CA GLU A 162 26.56 2.16 10.24
C GLU A 162 28.03 2.28 9.84
N GLU A 163 28.37 1.84 8.62
CA GLU A 163 29.58 2.23 7.92
C GLU A 163 29.25 3.39 6.98
N PRO A 164 30.10 4.42 6.89
CA PRO A 164 29.83 5.60 6.10
C PRO A 164 29.90 5.26 4.61
N THR A 165 28.85 5.66 3.89
CA THR A 165 28.78 5.70 2.43
C THR A 165 29.92 6.52 1.87
N GLY A 166 30.74 5.88 1.03
CA GLY A 166 31.77 6.54 0.23
C GLY A 166 31.17 7.61 -0.66
N GLU A 167 31.76 8.79 -0.55
CA GLU A 167 31.53 9.96 -1.37
C GLU A 167 32.23 9.75 -2.71
N GLU A 168 31.46 9.41 -3.74
CA GLU A 168 31.89 9.49 -5.14
C GLU A 168 31.51 10.90 -5.63
N THR A 169 32.48 11.81 -5.71
CA THR A 169 32.36 13.04 -6.50
C THR A 169 33.65 13.33 -7.27
N GLU A 170 33.47 13.37 -8.58
CA GLU A 170 34.19 14.15 -9.61
C GLU A 170 35.72 14.15 -9.62
N ALA A 171 36.26 13.29 -10.48
CA ALA A 171 37.54 13.54 -11.14
C ALA A 171 37.32 14.60 -12.24
N ASP A 172 37.59 15.86 -11.91
CA ASP A 172 37.81 16.90 -12.91
C ASP A 172 39.13 16.63 -13.64
N HIS A 173 39.01 16.29 -14.92
CA HIS A 173 40.06 16.34 -15.91
C HIS A 173 40.36 17.82 -16.21
N GLU A 174 41.44 18.38 -15.65
CA GLU A 174 41.97 19.66 -16.12
C GLU A 174 43.33 19.46 -16.82
N GLU A 175 43.24 19.68 -18.13
CA GLU A 175 44.29 19.77 -19.12
C GLU A 175 45.31 20.86 -18.78
N LYS A 176 46.49 20.49 -18.27
CA LYS A 176 47.65 21.40 -18.22
C LYS A 176 48.34 21.39 -19.58
N ALA A 177 47.83 22.24 -20.47
CA ALA A 177 48.53 22.69 -21.66
C ALA A 177 49.84 23.41 -21.27
N SER A 178 50.89 23.04 -22.01
CA SER A 178 52.21 23.64 -22.03
C SER A 178 52.13 25.12 -22.42
N VAL A 179 52.64 26.02 -21.56
CA VAL A 179 53.13 27.33 -21.99
C VAL A 179 54.38 27.68 -21.20
N ASP A 180 55.49 27.64 -21.91
CA ASP A 180 56.80 28.20 -21.58
C ASP A 180 56.68 29.73 -21.43
N HIS A 181 57.04 30.29 -20.27
CA HIS A 181 57.29 31.72 -20.10
C HIS A 181 58.53 31.88 -19.23
N GLY A 182 59.67 32.04 -19.90
CA GLY A 182 60.85 32.65 -19.31
C GLY A 182 60.54 34.07 -18.87
N ASN A 183 60.84 34.38 -17.60
CA ASN A 183 61.05 35.75 -17.16
C ASN A 183 62.18 35.74 -16.12
N PHE A 184 63.40 35.87 -16.64
CA PHE A 184 64.61 36.07 -15.86
C PHE A 184 64.74 37.58 -15.63
N SER A 185 64.50 38.03 -14.40
CA SER A 185 64.72 39.41 -13.98
C SER A 185 66.07 39.53 -13.26
N ASP A 186 66.92 40.31 -13.89
CA ASP A 186 68.25 40.75 -13.48
C ASP A 186 68.20 41.73 -12.30
N LYS A 187 69.10 41.55 -11.30
CA LYS A 187 69.60 42.66 -10.49
C LYS A 187 70.92 42.31 -9.78
N THR A 188 72.01 42.77 -10.39
CA THR A 188 73.14 43.53 -9.82
C THR A 188 73.87 42.98 -8.59
N THR A 189 75.18 42.72 -8.74
CA THR A 189 76.28 43.25 -7.88
C THR A 189 77.67 42.94 -8.45
N SER A 190 78.37 44.01 -8.85
CA SER A 190 79.78 44.38 -8.54
C SER A 190 80.94 43.39 -8.77
N GLU A 191 81.84 43.71 -9.72
CA GLU A 191 83.29 44.02 -9.56
C GLU A 191 84.07 42.96 -10.36
N ALA A 192 85.22 43.15 -11.01
CA ALA A 192 86.02 44.27 -11.45
C ALA A 192 87.10 43.67 -12.40
N SER A 193 87.67 44.50 -13.27
CA SER A 193 89.07 44.40 -13.78
C SER A 193 89.43 43.40 -14.90
N SER A 194 89.45 43.94 -16.13
CA SER A 194 90.61 44.12 -17.03
C SER A 194 91.43 42.95 -17.64
N ALA A 195 91.76 43.16 -18.92
CA ALA A 195 92.85 42.63 -19.77
C ALA A 195 92.52 41.36 -20.59
N SER A 196 92.17 41.45 -21.88
CA SER A 196 93.00 41.73 -23.08
C SER A 196 94.03 40.63 -23.38
N GLY A 197 93.75 39.83 -24.42
CA GLY A 197 94.68 38.93 -25.08
C GLY A 197 94.22 38.74 -26.52
N ASP A 198 94.95 39.35 -27.45
CA ASP A 198 94.87 39.17 -28.90
C ASP A 198 95.41 37.80 -29.35
N GLU A 199 94.92 37.35 -30.51
CA GLU A 199 95.25 36.14 -31.32
C GLU A 199 94.86 34.74 -30.82
#